data_AF-A0A512CCK2-F1
#
_entry.id   AF-A0A512CCK2-F1
#
_cell.length_a   1.000
_cell.length_b   1.000
_cell.length_c   1.000
_cell.angle_alpha   90.00
_cell.angle_beta   90.00
_cell.angle_gamma   90.00
#
_symmetry.space_group_name_H-M   'P 1'
#
loop_
_entity.id
_entity.type
_entity.pdbx_description
1 polymer ?
#
loop_
_entity_poly.entity_id
_entity_poly.type
_entity_poly.pdbx_seq_one_letter_code
_entity_poly.pdbx_strand_id
1 'polypeptide(L)'
;MAFGLGKILKMFLVLLIGIGLSSCEYFSKENEEKFELDYSVDTSGIPNDTINFNDANISLVNGYYYLGYEKYSGIIYKKQVGFNISTYSSILDGVLHGLYTSYYDNGKPFEVRNYRNNLSVGKQIGYWEDSGELKFEYNYYEDKKEGVQRSWYANGAPSYVYNYKDDKQDGLQQAWRLNGSLYRNFQVKNGTRFGLQKTTTCYALEDEKII
;
A
#
# COMPACT_ATOMS: atom_id res chain seq x y z
N MET A 1 -66.70 -19.17 -53.38
CA MET A 1 -66.46 -20.35 -54.25
C MET A 1 -65.10 -20.90 -53.88
N ALA A 2 -65.03 -21.92 -53.01
CA ALA A 2 -64.83 -23.34 -53.37
C ALA A 2 -63.58 -23.52 -54.24
N PHE A 3 -62.52 -24.22 -53.86
CA PHE A 3 -62.45 -25.58 -53.32
C PHE A 3 -61.21 -25.80 -52.44
N GLY A 4 -61.32 -26.68 -51.44
CA GLY A 4 -60.17 -27.31 -50.80
C GLY A 4 -59.79 -28.62 -51.51
N LEU A 5 -58.56 -29.07 -51.29
CA LEU A 5 -58.16 -30.48 -51.48
C LEU A 5 -57.18 -30.88 -50.36
N GLY A 6 -57.48 -32.01 -49.71
CA GLY A 6 -56.57 -32.72 -48.79
C GLY A 6 -55.27 -33.16 -49.48
N LYS A 7 -54.26 -33.70 -48.79
CA LYS A 7 -54.34 -34.98 -48.07
C LYS A 7 -52.95 -35.33 -47.46
N ILE A 8 -52.99 -36.18 -46.43
CA ILE A 8 -51.99 -37.20 -46.03
C ILE A 8 -50.93 -36.81 -44.98
N LEU A 9 -51.35 -37.03 -43.73
CA LEU A 9 -50.70 -37.81 -42.66
C LEU A 9 -49.41 -38.57 -43.04
N LYS A 10 -48.30 -38.23 -42.37
CA LYS A 10 -47.30 -39.21 -41.92
C LYS A 10 -46.76 -38.83 -40.55
N MET A 11 -47.24 -39.58 -39.57
CA MET A 11 -46.77 -39.66 -38.21
C MET A 11 -45.39 -40.32 -38.22
N PHE A 12 -44.35 -39.61 -37.76
CA PHE A 12 -43.13 -40.24 -37.28
C PHE A 12 -42.85 -39.72 -35.88
N LEU A 13 -43.07 -40.64 -34.95
CA LEU A 13 -42.62 -40.63 -33.57
C LEU A 13 -41.08 -40.74 -33.59
N VAL A 14 -40.37 -39.74 -33.07
CA VAL A 14 -39.01 -39.95 -32.56
C VAL A 14 -38.91 -39.30 -31.19
N LEU A 15 -38.49 -40.16 -30.27
CA LEU A 15 -38.40 -40.00 -28.83
C LEU A 15 -37.06 -39.32 -28.46
N LEU A 16 -37.12 -38.41 -27.49
CA LEU A 16 -36.12 -38.10 -26.45
C LEU A 16 -34.68 -37.73 -26.87
N ILE A 17 -34.26 -36.48 -26.59
CA ILE A 17 -33.07 -36.14 -25.76
C ILE A 17 -33.36 -34.80 -25.06
N GLY A 18 -33.24 -34.79 -23.72
CA GLY A 18 -33.53 -33.62 -22.90
C GLY A 18 -32.44 -32.56 -22.93
N ILE A 19 -32.81 -31.34 -22.55
CA ILE A 19 -31.91 -30.37 -21.92
C ILE A 19 -32.72 -29.74 -20.81
N GLY A 20 -32.27 -29.98 -19.57
CA GLY A 20 -32.85 -29.35 -18.39
C GLY A 20 -32.77 -27.83 -18.53
N LEU A 21 -33.90 -27.17 -18.31
CA LEU A 21 -33.92 -25.74 -17.99
C LEU A 21 -33.42 -25.60 -16.54
N SER A 22 -32.11 -25.69 -16.34
CA SER A 22 -31.50 -25.12 -15.15
C SER A 22 -31.47 -23.62 -15.37
N SER A 23 -32.43 -22.94 -14.74
CA SER A 23 -32.46 -21.50 -14.56
C SER A 23 -31.06 -20.99 -14.22
N CYS A 24 -30.45 -20.26 -15.15
CA CYS A 24 -29.32 -19.41 -14.83
C CYS A 24 -29.92 -18.27 -14.00
N GLU A 25 -29.93 -18.42 -12.68
CA GLU A 25 -30.27 -17.33 -11.78
C GLU A 25 -29.31 -16.19 -12.08
N TYR A 26 -29.90 -15.08 -12.51
CA TYR A 26 -29.24 -13.83 -12.77
C TYR A 26 -28.65 -13.37 -11.43
N PHE A 27 -27.36 -13.66 -11.20
CA PHE A 27 -26.66 -13.16 -10.02
C PHE A 27 -26.69 -11.64 -10.08
N SER A 28 -27.47 -11.03 -9.21
CA SER A 28 -27.59 -9.59 -9.09
C SER A 28 -26.21 -9.00 -8.88
N LYS A 29 -25.81 -8.08 -9.76
CA LYS A 29 -24.70 -7.16 -9.54
C LYS A 29 -24.99 -6.42 -8.24
N GLU A 30 -24.41 -6.86 -7.13
CA GLU A 30 -24.29 -6.01 -5.97
C GLU A 30 -23.46 -4.81 -6.40
N ASN A 31 -24.05 -3.61 -6.30
CA ASN A 31 -23.31 -2.37 -6.41
C ASN A 31 -22.29 -2.36 -5.27
N GLU A 32 -21.04 -2.73 -5.57
CA GLU A 32 -19.92 -2.39 -4.70
C GLU A 32 -19.81 -0.86 -4.69
N GLU A 33 -20.41 -0.23 -3.67
CA GLU A 33 -20.09 1.16 -3.34
C GLU A 33 -18.58 1.21 -3.09
N LYS A 34 -17.86 1.84 -4.01
CA LYS A 34 -16.42 2.06 -3.89
C LYS A 34 -16.19 3.03 -2.74
N PHE A 35 -15.96 2.48 -1.54
CA PHE A 35 -15.56 3.27 -0.38
C PHE A 35 -14.24 3.97 -0.68
N GLU A 36 -14.28 5.29 -0.81
CA GLU A 36 -13.09 6.11 -1.02
C GLU A 36 -12.51 6.49 0.35
N LEU A 37 -11.24 6.14 0.56
CA LEU A 37 -10.55 6.41 1.82
C LEU A 37 -10.19 7.89 1.93
N ASP A 38 -10.50 8.49 3.08
CA ASP A 38 -10.16 9.88 3.38
C ASP A 38 -8.73 10.00 3.94
N TYR A 39 -7.83 10.52 3.12
CA TYR A 39 -6.44 10.79 3.47
C TYR A 39 -6.19 12.22 3.96
N SER A 40 -7.24 13.03 4.13
CA SER A 40 -7.10 14.42 4.56
C SER A 40 -6.60 14.54 6.00
N VAL A 41 -5.81 15.59 6.22
CA VAL A 41 -5.26 15.97 7.53
C VAL A 41 -5.45 17.46 7.67
N ASP A 42 -6.25 17.89 8.64
CA ASP A 42 -6.42 19.31 8.95
C ASP A 42 -5.26 19.80 9.82
N THR A 43 -4.42 20.65 9.25
CA THR A 43 -3.25 21.21 9.93
C THR A 43 -3.46 22.65 10.40
N SER A 44 -4.68 23.21 10.24
CA SER A 44 -4.96 24.62 10.57
C SER A 44 -4.76 24.97 12.05
N GLY A 45 -4.88 23.98 12.93
CA GLY A 45 -4.65 24.12 14.37
C GLY A 45 -3.18 24.02 14.80
N ILE A 46 -2.23 23.83 13.88
CA ILE A 46 -0.81 23.59 14.21
C ILE A 46 -0.01 24.89 14.06
N PRO A 47 0.49 25.47 15.16
CA PRO A 47 1.42 26.60 15.08
C PRO A 47 2.71 26.23 14.34
N ASN A 48 3.33 27.21 13.67
CA ASN A 48 4.62 27.01 13.00
C ASN A 48 5.83 27.12 13.96
N ASP A 49 5.59 27.35 15.25
CA ASP A 49 6.63 27.47 16.26
C ASP A 49 7.39 26.16 16.38
N THR A 50 8.72 26.22 16.27
CA THR A 50 9.59 25.05 16.37
C THR A 50 10.33 25.04 17.70
N ILE A 51 10.26 23.94 18.42
CA ILE A 51 11.00 23.72 19.66
C ILE A 51 11.92 22.50 19.55
N ASN A 52 13.10 22.57 20.16
CA ASN A 52 13.99 21.43 20.23
C ASN A 52 13.45 20.42 21.24
N PHE A 53 13.42 19.13 20.88
CA PHE A 53 12.98 18.05 21.77
C PHE A 53 13.82 17.95 23.06
N ASN A 54 15.06 18.43 23.02
CA ASN A 54 15.94 18.47 24.19
C ASN A 54 15.77 19.75 25.03
N ASP A 55 14.83 20.64 24.70
CA ASP A 55 14.47 21.77 25.56
C ASP A 55 13.94 21.25 26.90
N ALA A 56 14.39 21.83 28.01
CA ALA A 56 14.03 21.39 29.36
C ALA A 56 12.53 21.50 29.66
N ASN A 57 11.79 22.31 28.91
CA ASN A 57 10.35 22.49 29.06
C ASN A 57 9.54 21.50 28.22
N ILE A 58 10.17 20.76 27.30
CA ILE A 58 9.50 19.72 26.51
C ILE A 58 9.63 18.38 27.21
N SER A 59 8.50 17.68 27.35
CA SER A 59 8.47 16.30 27.84
C SER A 59 7.54 15.44 27.01
N LEU A 60 7.87 14.14 26.92
CA LEU A 60 7.03 13.11 26.32
C LEU A 60 6.55 12.19 27.45
N VAL A 61 5.29 12.31 27.83
CA VAL A 61 4.70 11.56 28.94
C VAL A 61 3.50 10.78 28.41
N ASN A 62 3.53 9.45 28.56
CA ASN A 62 2.46 8.55 28.10
C ASN A 62 2.08 8.75 26.61
N GLY A 63 3.06 9.05 25.76
CA GLY A 63 2.84 9.26 24.32
C GLY A 63 2.31 10.65 23.94
N TYR A 64 2.19 11.57 24.89
CA TYR A 64 1.83 12.97 24.64
C TYR A 64 3.01 13.91 24.86
N TYR A 65 3.20 14.85 23.94
CA TYR A 65 4.14 15.95 24.07
C TYR A 65 3.54 17.08 24.90
N TYR A 66 4.30 17.57 25.87
CA TYR A 66 3.93 18.68 26.74
C TYR A 66 4.97 19.79 26.67
N LEU A 67 4.51 21.04 26.75
CA LEU A 67 5.33 22.20 27.04
C LEU A 67 4.98 22.69 28.45
N GLY A 68 5.85 22.42 29.41
CA GLY A 68 5.51 22.53 30.83
C GLY A 68 4.45 21.50 31.22
N TYR A 69 3.24 21.97 31.57
CA TYR A 69 2.11 21.12 31.99
C TYR A 69 0.99 21.03 30.95
N GLU A 70 1.08 21.79 29.85
CA GLU A 70 0.07 21.83 28.81
C GLU A 70 0.47 20.96 27.62
N LYS A 71 -0.52 20.35 26.96
CA LYS A 71 -0.29 19.60 25.73
C LYS A 71 0.27 20.54 24.66
N TYR A 72 1.33 20.11 24.00
CA TYR A 72 2.03 20.93 23.02
C TYR A 72 1.35 20.86 21.64
N SER A 73 1.24 22.02 20.99
CA SER A 73 0.91 22.13 19.57
C SER A 73 1.99 22.99 18.91
N GLY A 74 2.56 22.51 17.81
CA GLY A 74 3.66 23.16 17.12
C GLY A 74 4.54 22.17 16.38
N ILE A 75 5.82 22.49 16.19
CA ILE A 75 6.79 21.63 15.51
C ILE A 75 7.89 21.22 16.48
N ILE A 76 8.12 19.92 16.61
CA ILE A 76 9.26 19.41 17.37
C ILE A 76 10.43 19.12 16.43
N TYR A 77 11.57 19.74 16.71
CA TYR A 77 12.86 19.44 16.11
C TYR A 77 13.66 18.46 16.97
N LYS A 78 14.27 17.44 16.38
CA LYS A 78 15.16 16.51 17.08
C LYS A 78 16.32 16.08 16.20
N LYS A 79 17.55 16.12 16.72
CA LYS A 79 18.73 15.50 16.08
C LYS A 79 18.99 14.11 16.69
N GLN A 80 19.03 13.08 15.85
CA GLN A 80 19.32 11.71 16.22
C GLN A 80 20.82 11.42 16.06
N VAL A 81 21.58 11.59 17.15
CA VAL A 81 23.06 11.64 17.17
C VAL A 81 23.76 10.31 16.78
N GLY A 82 23.03 9.21 16.60
CA GLY A 82 23.59 7.94 16.08
C GLY A 82 23.31 7.66 14.60
N PHE A 83 22.29 8.29 14.03
CA PHE A 83 21.87 8.07 12.64
C PHE A 83 22.20 9.24 11.73
N ASN A 84 22.74 10.34 12.27
CA ASN A 84 23.03 11.57 11.51
C ASN A 84 21.77 12.07 10.78
N ILE A 85 20.63 11.99 11.47
CA ILE A 85 19.32 12.42 10.96
C ILE A 85 18.77 13.51 11.87
N SER A 86 18.24 14.56 11.27
CA SER A 86 17.40 15.54 11.94
C SER A 86 15.94 15.36 11.53
N THR A 87 15.02 15.59 12.45
CA THR A 87 13.57 15.41 12.23
C THR A 87 12.80 16.65 12.65
N TYR A 88 11.74 16.96 11.91
CA TYR A 88 10.74 17.97 12.22
C TYR A 88 9.38 17.28 12.24
N SER A 89 8.67 17.36 13.35
CA SER A 89 7.39 16.65 13.56
C SER A 89 6.32 17.65 13.96
N SER A 90 5.26 17.78 13.15
CA SER A 90 4.08 18.55 13.51
C SER A 90 3.30 17.83 14.61
N ILE A 91 2.98 18.58 15.67
CA ILE A 91 2.27 18.13 16.86
C ILE A 91 0.99 18.97 17.00
N LEU A 92 -0.13 18.32 17.27
CA LEU A 92 -1.39 18.95 17.65
C LEU A 92 -1.90 18.28 18.93
N ASP A 93 -2.22 19.06 19.95
CA ASP A 93 -2.76 18.58 21.24
C ASP A 93 -1.94 17.43 21.84
N GLY A 94 -0.62 17.56 21.73
CA GLY A 94 0.38 16.64 22.26
C GLY A 94 0.60 15.39 21.42
N VAL A 95 -0.02 15.22 20.24
CA VAL A 95 0.18 14.03 19.40
C VAL A 95 0.71 14.40 18.02
N LEU A 96 1.39 13.47 17.34
CA LEU A 96 1.80 13.64 15.95
C LEU A 96 0.57 13.86 15.07
N HIS A 97 0.53 15.00 14.40
CA HIS A 97 -0.56 15.36 13.51
C HIS A 97 0.00 16.31 12.45
N GLY A 98 -0.28 16.07 11.17
CA GLY A 98 0.33 16.80 10.08
C GLY A 98 1.67 16.22 9.62
N LEU A 99 2.56 17.10 9.18
CA LEU A 99 3.76 16.74 8.45
C LEU A 99 4.88 16.26 9.38
N TYR A 100 5.54 15.20 8.96
CA TYR A 100 6.83 14.76 9.45
C TYR A 100 7.84 14.83 8.32
N THR A 101 8.95 15.51 8.55
CA THR A 101 10.11 15.49 7.65
C THR A 101 11.36 15.12 8.41
N SER A 102 12.28 14.50 7.70
CA SER A 102 13.61 14.24 8.23
C SER A 102 14.66 14.39 7.16
N TYR A 103 15.88 14.69 7.58
CA TYR A 103 16.98 15.06 6.73
C TYR A 103 18.25 14.34 7.18
N TYR A 104 19.06 13.94 6.21
CA TYR A 104 20.44 13.56 6.42
C TYR A 104 21.26 14.74 6.96
N ASP A 105 22.44 14.47 7.55
CA ASP A 105 23.33 15.50 8.07
C ASP A 105 23.82 16.48 6.99
N ASN A 106 23.84 16.06 5.72
CA ASN A 106 24.14 16.93 4.58
C ASN A 106 22.97 17.85 4.17
N GLY A 107 21.83 17.80 4.87
CA GLY A 107 20.63 18.60 4.61
C GLY A 107 19.71 18.06 3.52
N LYS A 108 20.07 16.97 2.84
CA LYS A 108 19.18 16.31 1.87
C LYS A 108 18.02 15.61 2.59
N PRO A 109 16.82 15.54 1.99
CA PRO A 109 15.69 14.84 2.58
C PRO A 109 16.02 13.35 2.77
N PHE A 110 15.68 12.82 3.94
CA PHE A 110 15.67 11.38 4.22
C PHE A 110 14.28 10.82 3.99
N GLU A 111 13.27 11.45 4.60
CA GLU A 111 11.90 10.96 4.61
C GLU A 111 10.88 12.09 4.78
N VAL A 112 9.74 11.96 4.12
CA VAL A 112 8.52 12.75 4.31
C VAL A 112 7.34 11.82 4.57
N ARG A 113 6.52 12.13 5.57
CA ARG A 113 5.32 11.37 5.95
C ARG A 113 4.27 12.31 6.56
N ASN A 114 2.99 11.94 6.49
CA ASN A 114 1.94 12.63 7.24
C ASN A 114 1.33 11.72 8.31
N TYR A 115 0.89 12.34 9.41
CA TYR A 115 0.20 11.70 10.51
C TYR A 115 -1.16 12.34 10.76
N ARG A 116 -2.14 11.54 11.18
CA ARG A 116 -3.42 12.00 11.72
C ARG A 116 -3.60 11.31 13.07
N ASN A 117 -3.49 12.06 14.16
CA ASN A 117 -3.65 11.56 15.53
C ASN A 117 -2.74 10.35 15.85
N ASN A 118 -1.44 10.53 15.67
CA ASN A 118 -0.38 9.51 15.77
C ASN A 118 -0.38 8.40 14.69
N LEU A 119 -1.37 8.35 13.80
CA LEU A 119 -1.45 7.31 12.77
C LEU A 119 -0.93 7.83 11.43
N SER A 120 -0.04 7.10 10.77
CA SER A 120 0.46 7.41 9.44
C SER A 120 -0.69 7.38 8.42
N VAL A 121 -0.75 8.40 7.57
CA VAL A 121 -1.79 8.52 6.53
C VAL A 121 -1.19 9.07 5.24
N GLY A 122 -1.64 8.50 4.11
CA GLY A 122 -1.18 8.86 2.78
C GLY A 122 0.22 8.32 2.50
N LYS A 123 1.01 9.12 1.77
CA LYS A 123 2.34 8.70 1.31
C LYS A 123 3.41 8.90 2.39
N GLN A 124 4.24 7.88 2.54
CA GLN A 124 5.55 7.94 3.16
C GLN A 124 6.60 7.79 2.06
N ILE A 125 7.42 8.82 1.87
CA ILE A 125 8.40 8.89 0.78
C ILE A 125 9.78 8.99 1.40
N GLY A 126 10.69 8.11 0.98
CA GLY A 126 12.08 8.14 1.40
C GLY A 126 13.02 8.31 0.22
N TYR A 127 14.20 8.87 0.48
CA TYR A 127 15.20 9.20 -0.53
C TYR A 127 16.56 8.55 -0.21
N TRP A 128 17.38 8.34 -1.23
CA TRP A 128 18.77 7.92 -1.06
C TRP A 128 19.67 9.12 -0.78
N GLU A 129 20.57 9.02 0.19
CA GLU A 129 21.47 10.11 0.58
C GLU A 129 22.36 10.60 -0.56
N ASP A 130 22.97 9.67 -1.28
CA ASP A 130 23.96 9.99 -2.31
C ASP A 130 23.30 10.69 -3.51
N SER A 131 22.24 10.10 -4.05
CA SER A 131 21.60 10.56 -5.29
C SER A 131 20.46 11.56 -5.07
N GLY A 132 19.78 11.53 -3.91
CA GLY A 132 18.52 12.23 -3.70
C GLY A 132 17.33 11.60 -4.42
N GLU A 133 17.53 10.48 -5.11
CA GLU A 133 16.47 9.75 -5.82
C GLU A 133 15.57 8.99 -4.86
N LEU A 134 14.37 8.60 -5.32
CA LEU A 134 13.44 7.81 -4.53
C LEU A 134 14.06 6.50 -4.06
N LYS A 135 13.97 6.26 -2.76
CA LYS A 135 14.31 4.99 -2.10
C LYS A 135 13.06 4.15 -1.89
N PHE A 136 11.98 4.78 -1.49
CA PHE A 136 10.68 4.14 -1.36
C PHE A 136 9.52 5.14 -1.42
N GLU A 137 8.36 4.63 -1.81
CA GLU A 137 7.06 5.29 -1.76
C GLU A 137 6.08 4.27 -1.21
N TYR A 138 5.62 4.51 0.00
CA TYR A 138 4.68 3.65 0.71
C TYR A 138 3.38 4.38 0.95
N ASN A 139 2.26 3.67 0.88
CA ASN A 139 0.94 4.24 1.09
C ASN A 139 0.31 3.62 2.34
N TYR A 140 -0.21 4.47 3.23
CA TYR A 140 -0.84 4.07 4.48
C TYR A 140 -2.21 4.70 4.64
N TYR A 141 -3.12 3.98 5.27
CA TYR A 141 -4.35 4.51 5.83
C TYR A 141 -4.43 4.07 7.29
N GLU A 142 -4.31 5.05 8.19
CA GLU A 142 -4.36 4.83 9.64
C GLU A 142 -3.39 3.73 10.11
N ASP A 143 -2.10 3.94 9.80
CA ASP A 143 -0.97 3.02 10.02
C ASP A 143 -0.98 1.70 9.24
N LYS A 144 -2.07 1.37 8.55
CA LYS A 144 -2.15 0.16 7.73
C LYS A 144 -1.65 0.42 6.33
N LYS A 145 -0.86 -0.49 5.77
CA LYS A 145 -0.50 -0.47 4.35
C LYS A 145 -1.75 -0.60 3.51
N GLU A 146 -1.92 0.37 2.61
CA GLU A 146 -3.07 0.46 1.74
C GLU A 146 -2.60 0.92 0.35
N GLY A 147 -2.95 0.17 -0.69
CA GLY A 147 -2.49 0.42 -2.05
C GLY A 147 -1.04 0.00 -2.31
N VAL A 148 -0.41 0.67 -3.29
CA VAL A 148 0.87 0.25 -3.86
C VAL A 148 2.05 0.70 -2.99
N GLN A 149 2.97 -0.21 -2.73
CA GLN A 149 4.24 0.02 -2.03
C GLN A 149 5.36 -0.17 -3.04
N ARG A 150 6.18 0.85 -3.24
CA ARG A 150 7.30 0.84 -4.19
C ARG A 150 8.61 1.05 -3.46
N SER A 151 9.65 0.36 -3.90
CA SER A 151 11.02 0.62 -3.47
C SER A 151 11.96 0.50 -4.65
N TRP A 152 13.05 1.25 -4.60
CA TRP A 152 14.06 1.32 -5.63
C TRP A 152 15.44 1.10 -5.03
N TYR A 153 16.34 0.51 -5.82
CA TYR A 153 17.76 0.48 -5.53
C TYR A 153 18.39 1.87 -5.67
N ALA A 154 19.60 2.07 -5.13
CA ALA A 154 20.30 3.36 -5.17
C ALA A 154 20.57 3.87 -6.60
N ASN A 155 20.63 2.97 -7.60
CA ASN A 155 20.75 3.31 -9.02
C ASN A 155 19.42 3.70 -9.69
N GLY A 156 18.32 3.79 -8.93
CA GLY A 156 16.98 4.11 -9.45
C GLY A 156 16.23 2.91 -10.05
N ALA A 157 16.82 1.72 -10.14
CA ALA A 157 16.12 0.54 -10.63
C ALA A 157 15.06 0.07 -9.63
N PRO A 158 13.89 -0.42 -10.08
CA PRO A 158 12.85 -0.92 -9.17
C PRO A 158 13.38 -2.12 -8.39
N SER A 159 13.19 -2.09 -7.07
CA SER A 159 13.47 -3.19 -6.15
C SER A 159 12.23 -4.05 -5.94
N TYR A 160 11.10 -3.41 -5.60
CA TYR A 160 9.81 -4.09 -5.57
C TYR A 160 8.64 -3.16 -5.80
N VAL A 161 7.52 -3.78 -6.22
CA VAL A 161 6.18 -3.20 -6.27
C VAL A 161 5.24 -4.22 -5.65
N TYR A 162 4.69 -3.89 -4.49
CA TYR A 162 3.77 -4.74 -3.75
C TYR A 162 2.45 -4.02 -3.55
N ASN A 163 1.35 -4.75 -3.64
CA ASN A 163 0.01 -4.20 -3.47
C ASN A 163 -0.58 -4.71 -2.15
N TYR A 164 -1.16 -3.80 -1.36
CA TYR A 164 -1.76 -4.10 -0.07
C TYR A 164 -3.18 -3.54 0.02
N LYS A 165 -4.00 -4.16 0.86
CA LYS A 165 -5.30 -3.69 1.30
C LYS A 165 -5.47 -4.10 2.77
N ASP A 166 -5.73 -3.15 3.66
CA ASP A 166 -5.88 -3.40 5.11
C ASP A 166 -4.72 -4.26 5.67
N ASP A 167 -3.48 -3.83 5.40
CA ASP A 167 -2.22 -4.49 5.78
C ASP A 167 -1.95 -5.88 5.17
N LYS A 168 -2.85 -6.40 4.35
CA LYS A 168 -2.70 -7.71 3.70
C LYS A 168 -2.29 -7.53 2.26
N GLN A 169 -1.42 -8.42 1.76
CA GLN A 169 -1.10 -8.44 0.33
C GLN A 169 -2.38 -8.71 -0.47
N ASP A 170 -2.67 -7.85 -1.45
CA ASP A 170 -3.81 -7.97 -2.33
C ASP A 170 -3.41 -7.48 -3.72
N GLY A 171 -3.62 -8.30 -4.76
CA GLY A 171 -3.14 -8.00 -6.11
C GLY A 171 -1.70 -8.46 -6.39
N LEU A 172 -1.10 -7.90 -7.44
CA LEU A 172 0.17 -8.34 -8.00
C LEU A 172 1.36 -7.98 -7.10
N GLN A 173 2.31 -8.89 -6.95
CA GLN A 173 3.51 -8.71 -6.13
C GLN A 173 4.74 -9.00 -6.99
N GLN A 174 5.57 -7.97 -7.18
CA GLN A 174 6.77 -8.07 -8.00
C GLN A 174 8.00 -7.58 -7.24
N ALA A 175 9.11 -8.30 -7.40
CA ALA A 175 10.42 -7.85 -6.91
C ALA A 175 11.50 -8.25 -7.90
N TRP A 176 12.50 -7.39 -8.05
CA TRP A 176 13.61 -7.54 -8.97
C TRP A 176 14.91 -7.55 -8.19
N ARG A 177 15.92 -8.26 -8.69
CA ARG A 177 17.30 -8.14 -8.22
C ARG A 177 17.92 -6.87 -8.78
N LEU A 178 19.06 -6.45 -8.22
CA LEU A 178 19.80 -5.27 -8.71
C LEU A 178 20.17 -5.35 -10.20
N ASN A 179 20.39 -6.55 -10.74
CA ASN A 179 20.64 -6.79 -12.17
C ASN A 179 19.37 -6.74 -13.05
N GLY A 180 18.22 -6.34 -12.50
CA GLY A 180 16.94 -6.26 -13.21
C GLY A 180 16.19 -7.58 -13.37
N SER A 181 16.76 -8.72 -12.95
CA SER A 181 16.07 -10.01 -13.07
C SER A 181 14.91 -10.12 -12.08
N LEU A 182 13.75 -10.57 -12.57
CA LEU A 182 12.56 -10.78 -11.76
C LEU A 182 12.78 -11.94 -10.77
N TYR A 183 12.63 -11.66 -9.49
CA TYR A 183 12.83 -12.57 -8.36
C TYR A 183 11.51 -13.03 -7.73
N ARG A 184 10.49 -12.16 -7.71
CA ARG A 184 9.13 -12.51 -7.27
C ARG A 184 8.12 -12.04 -8.30
N ASN A 185 7.16 -12.90 -8.62
CA ASN A 185 6.07 -12.59 -9.52
C ASN A 185 4.85 -13.48 -9.19
N PHE A 186 4.04 -13.01 -8.25
CA PHE A 186 2.84 -13.72 -7.83
C PHE A 186 1.70 -12.73 -7.56
N GLN A 187 0.47 -13.18 -7.67
CA GLN A 187 -0.73 -12.42 -7.32
C GLN A 187 -1.31 -12.98 -6.03
N VAL A 188 -1.81 -12.10 -5.16
CA VAL A 188 -2.66 -12.50 -4.03
C VAL A 188 -4.09 -12.11 -4.34
N LYS A 189 -5.02 -13.05 -4.21
CA LYS A 189 -6.46 -12.80 -4.35
C LYS A 189 -7.18 -13.52 -3.23
N ASN A 190 -7.99 -12.79 -2.46
CA ASN A 190 -8.72 -13.31 -1.30
C ASN A 190 -7.78 -14.07 -0.33
N GLY A 191 -6.61 -13.50 -0.05
CA GLY A 191 -5.58 -14.11 0.82
C GLY A 191 -4.82 -15.29 0.22
N THR A 192 -5.21 -15.78 -0.96
CA THR A 192 -4.56 -16.92 -1.62
C THR A 192 -3.52 -16.45 -2.63
N ARG A 193 -2.34 -17.08 -2.63
CA ARG A 193 -1.22 -16.76 -3.52
C ARG A 193 -1.26 -17.60 -4.79
N PHE A 194 -1.07 -16.96 -5.94
CA PHE A 194 -1.00 -17.57 -7.27
C PHE A 194 0.27 -17.11 -7.99
N GLY A 195 1.07 -18.04 -8.50
CA GLY A 195 2.28 -17.73 -9.28
C GLY A 195 3.59 -18.09 -8.56
N LEU A 196 4.70 -17.71 -9.17
CA LEU A 196 6.02 -18.22 -8.83
C LEU A 196 6.81 -17.26 -7.94
N GLN A 197 7.48 -17.84 -6.94
CA GLN A 197 8.58 -17.19 -6.24
C GLN A 197 9.85 -17.87 -6.72
N LYS A 198 10.75 -17.11 -7.34
CA LYS A 198 12.02 -17.69 -7.78
C LYS A 198 12.85 -17.97 -6.54
N THR A 199 12.96 -19.23 -6.15
CA THR A 199 13.89 -19.66 -5.10
C THR A 199 15.29 -19.71 -5.71
N THR A 200 16.26 -18.98 -5.16
CA THR A 200 17.65 -19.32 -5.45
C THR A 200 17.92 -20.60 -4.69
N THR A 201 17.97 -21.74 -5.39
CA THR A 201 18.59 -22.94 -4.83
C THR A 201 20.07 -22.61 -4.57
N CYS A 202 20.65 -23.06 -3.46
CA CYS A 202 22.08 -22.89 -3.16
C CYS A 202 22.99 -23.60 -4.19
N TYR A 203 22.38 -24.40 -5.06
CA TYR A 203 22.98 -25.14 -6.15
C TYR A 203 22.22 -24.82 -7.43
N ALA A 204 22.92 -24.71 -8.55
CA ALA A 204 22.22 -24.69 -9.82
C ALA A 204 21.70 -26.11 -10.12
N LEU A 205 20.60 -26.20 -10.88
CA LEU A 205 20.15 -27.48 -11.42
C LEU A 205 20.45 -27.50 -12.91
N GLU A 206 21.11 -28.54 -13.39
CA GLU A 206 21.21 -28.90 -14.80
C GLU A 206 20.49 -30.25 -14.98
N ASP A 207 19.47 -30.30 -15.84
CA ASP A 207 18.61 -31.49 -16.02
C ASP A 207 18.10 -32.11 -14.70
N GLU A 208 17.56 -31.26 -13.81
CA GLU A 208 17.03 -31.66 -12.50
C GLU A 208 18.08 -32.23 -11.52
N LYS A 209 19.38 -32.12 -11.82
CA LYS A 209 20.47 -32.56 -10.95
C LYS A 209 21.21 -31.38 -10.32
N ILE A 210 21.52 -31.52 -9.03
CA ILE A 210 22.32 -30.57 -8.24
C ILE A 210 23.75 -30.52 -8.78
N ILE A 211 24.22 -29.32 -9.11
CA ILE A 211 25.63 -29.03 -9.45
C ILE A 211 26.30 -28.08 -8.46
#